data_AF-A0A7G8BUA0-F1
#
_entry.id   AF-A0A7G8BUA0-F1
#
_cell.length_a   1.000
_cell.length_b   1.000
_cell.length_c   1.000
_cell.angle_alpha   90.00
_cell.angle_beta   90.00
_cell.angle_gamma   90.00
#
_symmetry.space_group_name_H-M   'P 1'
#
loop_
_entity.id
_entity.type
_entity.pdbx_description
1 polymer ?
#
loop_
_entity_poly.entity_id
_entity_poly.type
_entity_poly.pdbx_seq_one_letter_code
_entity_poly.pdbx_strand_id
1 'polypeptide(L)'
;MRGWRRIGIAGLTIVIGCMPGAAQNATQTEVRSTELVVNNHDGYAAVIRRNGRAYVEVEGLARITGATLGFQGNRIVLTLPSPRVAPPPPQPVAAPQPPEEKGFTREFLRAAVEQVTAVREWRSAIENAVRTNNPVEQSWITGYRRNAENRMTMASATASTEADRQMLPLLQSAMGMVQQLSDRFLALRSTVTYVSPDSLNDDPLDQKILSCAQGVTSMAVPGGSFQDVQACH
;
A
#
# COMPACT_ATOMS: atom_id res chain seq x y z
N MET A 1 -64.79 -65.46 -2.05
CA MET A 1 -63.67 -66.32 -2.49
C MET A 1 -62.78 -65.53 -3.43
N ARG A 2 -61.48 -65.84 -3.42
CA ARG A 2 -60.34 -65.11 -4.00
C ARG A 2 -60.47 -64.78 -5.50
N GLY A 3 -59.83 -63.69 -5.94
CA GLY A 3 -59.53 -63.47 -7.37
C GLY A 3 -59.02 -62.06 -7.68
N TRP A 4 -57.71 -61.85 -7.56
CA TRP A 4 -56.96 -60.62 -7.87
C TRP A 4 -56.80 -60.44 -9.39
N ARG A 5 -56.82 -59.19 -9.89
CA ARG A 5 -55.96 -58.76 -11.02
C ARG A 5 -55.82 -57.23 -11.03
N ARG A 6 -54.56 -56.78 -11.02
CA ARG A 6 -54.12 -55.38 -10.99
C ARG A 6 -54.10 -54.78 -12.40
N ILE A 7 -54.48 -53.50 -12.47
CA ILE A 7 -54.51 -52.63 -13.64
C ILE A 7 -53.11 -52.02 -13.85
N GLY A 8 -52.66 -51.95 -15.10
CA GLY A 8 -51.41 -51.29 -15.51
C GLY A 8 -51.58 -49.78 -15.64
N ILE A 9 -50.49 -49.02 -15.44
CA ILE A 9 -50.43 -47.59 -15.73
C ILE A 9 -49.08 -47.28 -16.41
N ALA A 10 -49.21 -46.44 -17.43
CA ALA A 10 -48.22 -46.00 -18.39
C ALA A 10 -47.10 -45.14 -17.77
N GLY A 11 -45.92 -45.21 -18.42
CA GLY A 11 -44.76 -44.40 -18.11
C GLY A 11 -44.98 -42.93 -18.47
N LEU A 12 -44.62 -42.06 -17.52
CA LEU A 12 -44.54 -40.61 -17.70
C LEU A 12 -43.07 -40.20 -17.53
N THR A 13 -42.44 -39.83 -18.64
CA THR A 13 -41.06 -39.33 -18.68
C THR A 13 -41.05 -37.85 -18.33
N ILE A 14 -40.46 -37.47 -17.19
CA ILE A 14 -40.26 -36.07 -16.79
C ILE A 14 -38.89 -35.60 -17.29
N VAL A 15 -38.88 -34.60 -18.17
CA VAL A 15 -37.67 -33.88 -18.58
C VAL A 15 -37.41 -32.78 -17.54
N ILE A 16 -36.40 -32.98 -16.68
CA ILE A 16 -35.91 -31.95 -15.75
C ILE A 16 -34.94 -31.05 -16.53
N GLY A 17 -35.38 -29.83 -16.81
CA GLY A 17 -34.54 -28.76 -17.35
C GLY A 17 -33.50 -28.31 -16.33
N CYS A 18 -32.23 -28.48 -16.67
CA CYS A 18 -31.10 -27.98 -15.91
C CYS A 18 -30.83 -26.52 -16.34
N MET A 19 -31.19 -25.55 -15.51
CA MET A 19 -30.72 -24.16 -15.67
C MET A 19 -29.34 -24.04 -14.99
N PRO A 20 -28.25 -23.70 -15.71
CA PRO A 20 -26.97 -23.42 -15.08
C PRO A 20 -27.04 -22.07 -14.35
N GLY A 21 -26.77 -22.11 -13.04
CA GLY A 21 -26.76 -20.96 -12.16
C GLY A 21 -25.68 -19.95 -12.52
N ALA A 22 -26.01 -18.67 -12.36
CA ALA A 22 -25.05 -17.58 -12.39
C ALA A 22 -24.03 -17.77 -11.26
N ALA A 23 -22.82 -18.21 -11.61
CA ALA A 23 -21.68 -18.19 -10.71
C ALA A 23 -21.29 -16.73 -10.47
N GLN A 24 -21.46 -16.28 -9.23
CA GLN A 24 -20.93 -15.02 -8.74
C GLN A 24 -19.40 -15.15 -8.71
N ASN A 25 -18.69 -14.41 -9.56
CA ASN A 25 -17.23 -14.29 -9.49
C ASN A 25 -16.86 -13.46 -8.24
N ALA A 26 -16.88 -14.10 -7.07
CA ALA A 26 -16.09 -13.61 -5.95
C ALA A 26 -14.62 -13.77 -6.34
N THR A 27 -13.88 -12.67 -6.42
CA THR A 27 -12.41 -12.71 -6.45
C THR A 27 -11.94 -13.37 -5.15
N GLN A 28 -11.78 -14.69 -5.19
CA GLN A 28 -11.22 -15.46 -4.09
C GLN A 28 -9.77 -15.01 -3.93
N THR A 29 -9.49 -14.35 -2.80
CA THR A 29 -8.11 -14.17 -2.35
C THR A 29 -7.63 -15.55 -1.95
N GLU A 30 -6.77 -16.17 -2.76
CA GLU A 30 -6.20 -17.48 -2.45
C GLU A 30 -5.33 -17.36 -1.20
N VAL A 31 -5.86 -17.83 -0.07
CA VAL A 31 -5.10 -17.97 1.18
C VAL A 31 -4.36 -19.30 1.10
N ARG A 32 -3.04 -19.24 1.01
CA ARG A 32 -2.19 -20.43 0.93
C ARG A 32 -1.27 -20.51 2.14
N SER A 33 -1.31 -21.63 2.85
CA SER A 33 -0.28 -21.95 3.84
C SER A 33 1.05 -22.13 3.11
N THR A 34 2.02 -21.29 3.44
CA THR A 34 3.32 -21.23 2.77
C THR A 34 4.41 -21.34 3.83
N GLU A 35 5.44 -22.13 3.54
CA GLU A 35 6.64 -22.20 4.35
C GLU A 35 7.40 -20.88 4.27
N LEU A 36 7.79 -20.34 5.41
CA LEU A 36 8.53 -19.10 5.57
C LEU A 36 9.73 -19.36 6.46
N VAL A 37 10.86 -18.76 6.08
CA VAL A 37 12.12 -18.82 6.82
C VAL A 37 12.48 -17.42 7.28
N VAL A 38 12.57 -17.22 8.60
CA VAL A 38 12.91 -15.92 9.20
C VAL A 38 14.04 -16.12 10.20
N ASN A 39 15.22 -15.54 9.93
CA ASN A 39 16.40 -15.69 10.79
C ASN A 39 16.73 -17.15 11.15
N ASN A 40 16.66 -18.06 10.17
CA ASN A 40 16.83 -19.52 10.34
C ASN A 40 15.77 -20.22 11.19
N HIS A 41 14.61 -19.59 11.39
CA HIS A 41 13.41 -20.25 11.92
C HIS A 41 12.46 -20.55 10.77
N ASP A 42 12.26 -21.84 10.50
CA ASP A 42 11.30 -22.34 9.51
C ASP A 42 9.91 -22.49 10.14
N GLY A 43 8.88 -22.14 9.40
CA GLY A 43 7.51 -22.49 9.77
C GLY A 43 6.48 -22.03 8.76
N TYR A 44 5.22 -22.41 9.01
CA TYR A 44 4.13 -22.15 8.06
C TYR A 44 3.28 -20.97 8.52
N ALA A 45 2.98 -20.06 7.59
CA ALA A 45 2.00 -19.00 7.80
C ALA A 45 1.07 -18.88 6.59
N ALA A 46 -0.12 -18.34 6.82
CA ALA A 46 -1.03 -18.01 5.75
C ALA A 46 -0.47 -16.83 4.94
N VAL A 47 -0.37 -17.03 3.63
CA VAL A 47 0.08 -16.01 2.68
C VAL A 47 -1.00 -15.80 1.63
N ILE A 48 -1.38 -14.54 1.43
CA ILE A 48 -2.24 -14.13 0.32
C ILE A 48 -1.44 -13.34 -0.70
N ARG A 49 -1.85 -13.42 -1.97
CA ARG A 49 -1.33 -12.54 -3.02
C ARG A 49 -2.37 -11.53 -3.43
N ARG A 50 -1.99 -10.24 -3.42
CA ARG A 50 -2.82 -9.15 -3.92
C ARG A 50 -1.96 -8.19 -4.71
N ASN A 51 -2.35 -7.96 -5.97
CA ASN A 51 -1.63 -7.07 -6.90
C ASN A 51 -0.14 -7.41 -7.03
N GLY A 52 0.19 -8.70 -7.13
CA GLY A 52 1.57 -9.18 -7.24
C GLY A 52 2.38 -9.17 -5.93
N ARG A 53 1.86 -8.58 -4.85
CA ARG A 53 2.51 -8.54 -3.53
C ARG A 53 2.03 -9.68 -2.66
N ALA A 54 2.93 -10.27 -1.87
CA ALA A 54 2.61 -11.26 -0.86
C ALA A 54 2.32 -10.57 0.48
N TYR A 55 1.28 -11.00 1.18
CA TYR A 55 0.93 -10.54 2.52
C TYR A 55 0.86 -11.76 3.42
N VAL A 56 1.56 -11.68 4.55
CA VAL A 56 1.69 -12.78 5.51
C VAL A 56 0.81 -12.46 6.72
N GLU A 57 0.13 -13.49 7.24
CA GLU A 57 -0.60 -13.41 8.50
C GLU A 57 0.36 -13.16 9.68
N VAL A 58 0.07 -12.12 10.47
CA VAL A 58 1.01 -11.58 11.47
C VAL A 58 1.19 -12.52 12.67
N GLU A 59 0.17 -13.29 13.03
CA GLU A 59 0.23 -14.30 14.09
C GLU A 59 1.12 -15.48 13.68
N GLY A 60 1.09 -15.90 12.42
CA GLY A 60 1.99 -16.89 11.84
C GLY A 60 3.44 -16.41 11.90
N LEU A 61 3.69 -15.16 11.53
CA LEU A 61 5.01 -14.56 11.65
C LEU A 61 5.50 -14.52 13.11
N ALA A 62 4.61 -14.20 14.05
CA ALA A 62 4.95 -14.20 15.48
C ALA A 62 5.30 -15.59 16.00
N ARG A 63 4.55 -16.63 15.57
CA ARG A 63 4.85 -18.03 15.91
C ARG A 63 6.21 -18.47 15.39
N ILE A 64 6.52 -18.18 14.12
CA ILE A 64 7.80 -18.56 13.50
C ILE A 64 8.98 -17.93 14.24
N THR A 65 8.85 -16.67 14.63
CA THR A 65 9.93 -15.90 15.25
C THR A 65 9.99 -16.00 16.77
N GLY A 66 9.06 -16.71 17.41
CA GLY A 66 8.91 -16.71 18.88
C GLY A 66 8.57 -15.33 19.45
N ALA A 67 8.01 -14.44 18.63
CA ALA A 67 7.63 -13.09 19.01
C ALA A 67 6.28 -13.05 19.73
N THR A 68 6.04 -11.95 20.43
CA THR A 68 4.73 -11.65 21.01
C THR A 68 4.01 -10.58 20.21
N LEU A 69 2.68 -10.69 20.14
CA LEU A 69 1.81 -9.73 19.47
C LEU A 69 0.99 -8.96 20.49
N GLY A 70 0.94 -7.64 20.33
CA GLY A 70 0.04 -6.76 21.04
C GLY A 70 -0.84 -5.98 20.06
N PHE A 71 -2.10 -5.78 20.43
CA PHE A 71 -3.04 -4.96 19.67
C PHE A 71 -3.41 -3.74 20.53
N GLN A 72 -3.15 -2.54 20.02
CA GLN A 72 -3.42 -1.27 20.71
C GLN A 72 -4.21 -0.36 19.77
N GLY A 73 -5.53 -0.42 19.82
CA GLY A 73 -6.40 0.32 18.91
C GLY A 73 -6.13 -0.07 17.45
N ASN A 74 -5.59 0.86 16.65
CA ASN A 74 -5.20 0.66 15.26
C ASN A 74 -3.73 0.23 15.07
N ARG A 75 -2.99 -0.03 16.16
CA ARG A 75 -1.59 -0.47 16.12
C ARG A 75 -1.47 -1.95 16.42
N ILE A 76 -0.68 -2.66 15.61
CA ILE A 76 -0.21 -4.02 15.87
C ILE A 76 1.27 -3.93 16.24
N VAL A 77 1.63 -4.44 17.42
CA VAL A 77 2.99 -4.43 17.96
C VAL A 77 3.53 -5.86 17.94
N LEU A 78 4.55 -6.12 17.12
CA LEU A 78 5.29 -7.39 17.10
C LEU A 78 6.60 -7.22 17.87
N THR A 79 6.73 -7.90 19.01
CA THR A 79 7.94 -7.85 19.85
C THR A 79 8.76 -9.11 19.64
N LEU A 80 9.88 -8.98 18.94
CA LEU A 80 10.79 -10.10 18.65
C LEU A 80 11.62 -10.45 19.89
N PRO A 81 11.87 -11.74 20.16
CA PRO A 81 12.73 -12.15 21.25
C PRO A 81 14.17 -11.73 20.95
N SER A 82 14.75 -10.93 21.83
CA SER A 82 16.17 -10.61 21.76
C SER A 82 16.98 -11.85 22.18
N PRO A 83 18.10 -12.19 21.51
CA PRO A 83 18.99 -13.22 21.99
C PRO A 83 19.36 -12.93 23.45
N ARG A 84 19.17 -13.91 24.34
CA ARG A 84 19.49 -13.79 25.77
C ARG A 84 20.99 -13.50 25.93
N VAL A 85 21.33 -12.25 26.21
CA VAL A 85 22.50 -11.96 27.05
C VAL A 85 22.08 -12.28 28.49
N ALA A 86 22.99 -12.90 29.25
CA ALA A 86 22.79 -13.29 30.65
C ALA A 86 22.12 -12.17 31.48
N PRO A 87 21.35 -12.50 32.53
CA PRO A 87 20.68 -11.49 33.34
C PRO A 87 21.71 -10.49 33.87
N PRO A 88 21.52 -9.17 33.64
CA PRO A 88 22.41 -8.20 34.24
C PRO A 88 22.25 -8.26 35.77
N PRO A 89 23.31 -7.94 36.54
CA PRO A 89 23.19 -7.67 37.97
C PRO A 89 22.10 -6.61 38.23
N PRO A 90 21.55 -6.50 39.46
CA PRO A 90 20.46 -5.57 39.77
C PRO A 90 20.71 -4.20 39.13
N GLN A 91 19.78 -3.80 38.27
CA GLN A 91 19.95 -2.64 37.41
C GLN A 91 20.09 -1.39 38.30
N PRO A 92 21.16 -0.58 38.15
CA PRO A 92 21.10 0.78 38.63
C PRO A 92 19.89 1.45 37.94
N VAL A 93 19.12 2.20 38.73
CA VAL A 93 18.01 3.08 38.29
C VAL A 93 18.29 3.54 36.88
N ALA A 94 17.42 3.17 35.93
CA ALA A 94 17.58 3.51 34.53
C ALA A 94 17.90 5.01 34.43
N ALA A 95 19.08 5.32 33.91
CA ALA A 95 19.40 6.69 33.53
C ALA A 95 18.23 7.20 32.67
N PRO A 96 17.81 8.48 32.81
CA PRO A 96 16.72 9.03 32.02
C PRO A 96 16.95 8.65 30.56
N GLN A 97 16.00 7.91 29.97
CA GLN A 97 16.04 7.69 28.53
C GLN A 97 16.13 9.10 27.91
N PRO A 98 17.08 9.35 26.99
CA PRO A 98 17.13 10.63 26.30
C PRO A 98 15.72 10.89 25.74
N PRO A 99 15.16 12.09 25.96
CA PRO A 99 13.78 12.36 25.57
C PRO A 99 13.59 11.98 24.11
N GLU A 100 12.55 11.18 23.82
CA GLU A 100 12.10 10.94 22.45
C GLU A 100 12.06 12.29 21.74
N GLU A 101 12.78 12.43 20.63
CA GLU A 101 12.71 13.64 19.83
C GLU A 101 11.24 13.88 19.48
N LYS A 102 10.70 15.00 19.97
CA LYS A 102 9.32 15.38 19.66
C LYS A 102 9.27 15.83 18.21
N GLY A 103 8.56 15.09 17.38
CA GLY A 103 8.31 15.45 15.99
C GLY A 103 9.20 14.71 15.00
N PHE A 104 9.40 15.33 13.84
CA PHE A 104 10.16 14.72 12.76
C PHE A 104 11.67 14.72 13.03
N THR A 105 12.32 13.59 12.71
CA THR A 105 13.79 13.50 12.76
C THR A 105 14.42 14.18 11.54
N ARG A 106 15.65 14.68 11.69
CA ARG A 106 16.36 15.38 10.61
C ARG A 106 16.64 14.45 9.43
N GLU A 107 17.02 13.21 9.70
CA GLU A 107 17.32 12.18 8.71
C GLU A 107 16.07 11.83 7.90
N PHE A 108 14.94 11.64 8.59
CA PHE A 108 13.66 11.42 7.93
C PHE A 108 13.24 12.62 7.10
N LEU A 109 13.28 13.85 7.64
CA LEU A 109 12.90 15.06 6.90
C LEU A 109 13.73 15.22 5.62
N ARG A 110 15.04 14.97 5.69
CA ARG A 110 15.89 15.03 4.51
C ARG A 110 15.42 14.03 3.44
N ALA A 111 15.18 12.78 3.83
CA ALA A 111 14.73 11.75 2.91
C ALA A 111 13.30 12.02 2.37
N ALA A 112 12.40 12.54 3.20
CA ALA A 112 11.05 12.93 2.83
C ALA A 112 11.06 14.10 1.82
N VAL A 113 11.92 15.10 2.02
CA VAL A 113 12.11 16.21 1.07
C VAL A 113 12.60 15.71 -0.28
N GLU A 114 13.56 14.78 -0.30
CA GLU A 114 14.03 14.16 -1.54
C GLU A 114 12.90 13.39 -2.25
N GLN A 115 12.04 12.70 -1.49
CA GLN A 115 10.90 11.99 -2.04
C GLN A 115 9.87 12.92 -2.67
N VAL A 116 9.44 13.98 -1.96
CA VAL A 116 8.44 14.91 -2.52
C VAL A 116 8.99 15.71 -3.69
N THR A 117 10.31 15.94 -3.72
CA THR A 117 10.99 16.55 -4.88
C THR A 117 10.91 15.64 -6.10
N ALA A 118 11.21 14.35 -5.95
CA ALA A 118 11.06 13.39 -7.06
C ALA A 118 9.62 13.32 -7.60
N VAL A 119 8.62 13.39 -6.72
CA VAL A 119 7.19 13.44 -7.12
C VAL A 119 6.86 14.74 -7.87
N ARG A 120 7.40 15.89 -7.43
CA ARG A 120 7.22 17.18 -8.12
C ARG A 120 7.87 17.21 -9.49
N GLU A 121 9.07 16.67 -9.63
CA GLU A 121 9.77 16.55 -10.90
C GLU A 121 8.97 15.68 -11.89
N TRP A 122 8.43 14.57 -11.41
CA TRP A 122 7.57 13.69 -12.22
C TRP A 122 6.32 14.42 -12.72
N ARG A 123 5.59 15.11 -11.83
CA ARG A 123 4.43 15.93 -12.23
C ARG A 123 4.83 16.98 -13.26
N SER A 124 5.93 17.69 -13.02
CA SER A 124 6.41 18.77 -13.89
C SER A 124 6.76 18.24 -15.29
N ALA A 125 7.28 17.03 -15.40
CA ALA A 125 7.54 16.38 -16.68
C ALA A 125 6.26 16.09 -17.47
N ILE A 126 5.19 15.65 -16.78
CA ILE A 126 3.86 15.47 -17.39
C ILE A 126 3.30 16.81 -17.84
N GLU A 127 3.35 17.83 -16.97
CA GLU A 127 2.87 19.17 -17.28
C GLU A 127 3.55 19.73 -18.52
N ASN A 128 4.88 19.65 -18.56
CA ASN A 128 5.66 20.09 -19.71
C ASN A 128 5.27 19.32 -20.98
N ALA A 129 5.14 17.99 -20.91
CA ALA A 129 4.73 17.18 -22.06
C ALA A 129 3.35 17.59 -22.58
N VAL A 130 2.37 17.81 -21.71
CA VAL A 130 1.03 18.29 -22.08
C VAL A 130 1.11 19.67 -22.73
N ARG A 131 1.79 20.62 -22.09
CA ARG A 131 1.90 22.01 -22.58
C ARG A 131 2.58 22.12 -23.94
N THR A 132 3.61 21.31 -24.18
CA THR A 132 4.33 21.31 -25.47
C THR A 132 3.71 20.33 -26.48
N ASN A 133 2.55 19.73 -26.17
CA ASN A 133 1.90 18.68 -26.94
C ASN A 133 2.84 17.49 -27.30
N ASN A 134 3.82 17.23 -26.44
CA ASN A 134 4.65 16.03 -26.54
C ASN A 134 3.91 14.83 -25.95
N PRO A 135 4.10 13.61 -26.50
CA PRO A 135 3.45 12.42 -25.96
C PRO A 135 3.94 12.07 -24.55
N VAL A 136 2.99 11.75 -23.67
CA VAL A 136 3.29 11.03 -22.43
C VAL A 136 3.49 9.57 -22.78
N GLU A 137 4.67 9.04 -22.45
CA GLU A 137 5.08 7.69 -22.84
C GLU A 137 5.56 6.88 -21.64
N GLN A 138 5.31 5.58 -21.71
CA GLN A 138 5.70 4.64 -20.65
C GLN A 138 7.22 4.62 -20.43
N SER A 139 7.99 4.84 -21.49
CA SER A 139 9.46 4.80 -21.52
C SER A 139 10.08 5.72 -20.48
N TRP A 140 9.63 6.98 -20.43
CA TRP A 140 10.17 7.98 -19.51
C TRP A 140 9.40 8.04 -18.18
N ILE A 141 8.08 7.78 -18.16
CA ILE A 141 7.29 7.72 -16.92
C ILE A 141 7.86 6.67 -15.95
N THR A 142 8.29 5.52 -16.48
CA THR A 142 8.88 4.45 -15.66
C THR A 142 10.12 4.90 -14.89
N GLY A 143 10.93 5.80 -15.47
CA GLY A 143 12.11 6.36 -14.82
C GLY A 143 11.75 7.23 -13.62
N TYR A 144 10.81 8.16 -13.81
CA TYR A 144 10.32 9.01 -12.72
C TYR A 144 9.67 8.22 -11.60
N ARG A 145 8.81 7.25 -11.94
CA ARG A 145 8.18 6.36 -10.96
C ARG A 145 9.21 5.60 -10.13
N ARG A 146 10.19 4.98 -10.78
CA ARG A 146 11.27 4.25 -10.08
C ARG A 146 12.09 5.17 -9.17
N ASN A 147 12.38 6.40 -9.61
CA ASN A 147 13.08 7.39 -8.77
C ASN A 147 12.26 7.70 -7.51
N ALA A 148 10.97 8.03 -7.66
CA ALA A 148 10.09 8.29 -6.52
C ALA A 148 9.96 7.08 -5.56
N GLU A 149 9.86 5.86 -6.09
CA GLU A 149 9.86 4.61 -5.30
C GLU A 149 11.16 4.40 -4.50
N ASN A 150 12.31 4.68 -5.11
CA ASN A 150 13.61 4.60 -4.44
C ASN A 150 13.72 5.61 -3.29
N ARG A 151 13.29 6.86 -3.51
CA ARG A 151 13.28 7.89 -2.45
C ARG A 151 12.29 7.56 -1.34
N MET A 152 11.14 6.98 -1.68
CA MET A 152 10.17 6.50 -0.68
C MET A 152 10.75 5.39 0.20
N THR A 153 11.56 4.50 -0.38
CA THR A 153 12.27 3.46 0.37
C THR A 153 13.26 4.08 1.36
N MET A 154 14.00 5.12 0.96
CA MET A 154 14.92 5.85 1.84
C MET A 154 14.19 6.59 2.97
N ALA A 155 13.07 7.25 2.68
CA ALA A 155 12.24 7.90 3.69
C ALA A 155 11.68 6.88 4.70
N SER A 156 11.22 5.72 4.21
CA SER A 156 10.73 4.65 5.07
C SER A 156 11.82 4.06 5.97
N ALA A 157 13.06 3.93 5.46
CA ALA A 157 14.19 3.39 6.20
C ALA A 157 14.73 4.33 7.30
N THR A 158 14.47 5.63 7.16
CA THR A 158 14.93 6.66 8.12
C THR A 158 13.87 7.03 9.15
N ALA A 159 12.63 6.58 8.97
CA ALA A 159 11.54 6.86 9.89
C ALA A 159 11.76 6.18 11.24
N SER A 160 11.94 6.96 12.30
CA SER A 160 12.27 6.45 13.63
C SER A 160 11.31 6.91 14.73
N THR A 161 10.67 8.09 14.57
CA THR A 161 9.62 8.55 15.48
C THR A 161 8.23 8.21 14.97
N GLU A 162 7.21 8.35 15.82
CA GLU A 162 5.82 8.21 15.40
C GLU A 162 5.42 9.26 14.35
N ALA A 163 5.88 10.50 14.49
CA ALA A 163 5.62 11.55 13.51
C ALA A 163 6.17 11.17 12.12
N ASP A 164 7.42 10.66 12.06
CA ASP A 164 8.01 10.18 10.81
C ASP A 164 7.12 9.12 10.13
N ARG A 165 6.70 8.11 10.90
CA ARG A 165 5.87 7.01 10.40
C ARG A 165 4.50 7.49 9.91
N GLN A 166 3.91 8.48 10.59
CA GLN A 166 2.61 9.05 10.23
C GLN A 166 2.66 9.86 8.93
N MET A 167 3.81 10.41 8.55
CA MET A 167 3.96 11.12 7.27
C MET A 167 4.10 10.17 6.06
N LEU A 168 4.56 8.93 6.25
CA LEU A 168 4.75 7.96 5.15
C LEU A 168 3.49 7.74 4.29
N PRO A 169 2.27 7.56 4.83
CA PRO A 169 1.04 7.48 4.04
C PRO A 169 0.80 8.70 3.13
N LEU A 170 1.12 9.91 3.59
CA LEU A 170 0.94 11.13 2.79
C LEU A 170 1.92 11.16 1.61
N LEU A 171 3.19 10.76 1.83
CA LEU A 171 4.19 10.63 0.78
C LEU A 171 3.79 9.58 -0.27
N GLN A 172 3.26 8.45 0.20
CA GLN A 172 2.75 7.37 -0.65
C GLN A 172 1.55 7.82 -1.48
N SER A 173 0.64 8.60 -0.87
CA SER A 173 -0.52 9.13 -1.58
C SER A 173 -0.13 10.15 -2.65
N ALA A 174 0.82 11.05 -2.35
CA ALA A 174 1.36 11.99 -3.33
C ALA A 174 1.90 11.27 -4.58
N MET A 175 2.64 10.17 -4.41
CA MET A 175 3.05 9.32 -5.53
C MET A 175 1.86 8.69 -6.26
N GLY A 176 0.90 8.16 -5.51
CA GLY A 176 -0.29 7.51 -6.06
C GLY A 176 -1.11 8.44 -6.95
N MET A 177 -1.25 9.72 -6.58
CA MET A 177 -1.98 10.69 -7.38
C MET A 177 -1.23 11.06 -8.67
N VAL A 178 0.10 11.23 -8.62
CA VAL A 178 0.88 11.47 -9.85
C VAL A 178 0.91 10.23 -10.75
N GLN A 179 0.84 9.02 -10.18
CA GLN A 179 0.63 7.78 -10.93
C GLN A 179 -0.71 7.82 -11.68
N GLN A 180 -1.81 8.14 -10.99
CA GLN A 180 -3.14 8.25 -11.61
C GLN A 180 -3.14 9.29 -12.74
N LEU A 181 -2.46 10.42 -12.53
CA LEU A 181 -2.31 11.45 -13.55
C LEU A 181 -1.56 10.90 -14.78
N SER A 182 -0.47 10.17 -14.56
CA SER A 182 0.31 9.52 -15.61
C SER A 182 -0.52 8.52 -16.40
N ASP A 183 -1.24 7.64 -15.71
CA ASP A 183 -2.08 6.60 -16.32
C ASP A 183 -3.17 7.23 -17.19
N ARG A 184 -3.77 8.34 -16.75
CA ARG A 184 -4.74 9.09 -17.54
C ARG A 184 -4.14 9.61 -18.85
N PHE A 185 -2.98 10.25 -18.82
CA PHE A 185 -2.37 10.79 -20.04
C PHE A 185 -1.79 9.71 -20.96
N LEU A 186 -1.30 8.60 -20.41
CA LEU A 186 -0.93 7.41 -21.18
C LEU A 186 -2.15 6.83 -21.91
N ALA A 187 -3.28 6.70 -21.21
CA ALA A 187 -4.53 6.22 -21.79
C ALA A 187 -5.06 7.17 -22.88
N LEU A 188 -5.06 8.48 -22.61
CA LEU A 188 -5.46 9.49 -23.61
C LEU A 188 -4.63 9.36 -24.89
N ARG A 189 -3.30 9.32 -24.79
CA ARG A 189 -2.41 9.20 -25.96
C ARG A 189 -2.57 7.91 -26.75
N SER A 190 -3.13 6.85 -26.16
CA SER A 190 -3.46 5.63 -26.92
C SER A 190 -4.64 5.82 -27.89
N THR A 191 -5.42 6.90 -27.72
CA THR A 191 -6.65 7.17 -28.49
C THR A 191 -6.63 8.47 -29.29
N VAL A 192 -5.82 9.46 -28.86
CA VAL A 192 -5.76 10.79 -29.49
C VAL A 192 -4.34 11.21 -29.81
N THR A 193 -4.15 11.84 -30.97
CA THR A 193 -2.87 12.43 -31.41
C THR A 193 -2.64 13.83 -30.85
N TYR A 194 -3.68 14.46 -30.30
CA TYR A 194 -3.64 15.80 -29.74
C TYR A 194 -4.30 15.82 -28.36
N VAL A 195 -3.63 16.46 -27.41
CA VAL A 195 -4.14 16.76 -26.07
C VAL A 195 -4.03 18.28 -25.92
N SER A 196 -5.10 18.93 -25.45
CA SER A 196 -5.07 20.39 -25.26
C SER A 196 -3.94 20.77 -24.31
N PRO A 197 -3.10 21.77 -24.62
CA PRO A 197 -2.08 22.29 -23.70
C PRO A 197 -2.65 22.75 -22.36
N ASP A 198 -3.93 23.13 -22.36
CA ASP A 198 -4.68 23.60 -21.19
C ASP A 198 -5.39 22.45 -20.45
N SER A 199 -5.14 21.19 -20.80
CA SER A 199 -5.82 20.03 -20.17
C SER A 199 -5.49 19.85 -18.68
N LEU A 200 -4.49 20.56 -18.18
CA LEU A 200 -4.16 20.61 -16.76
C LEU A 200 -4.67 21.87 -16.07
N ASN A 201 -5.12 22.88 -16.83
CA ASN A 201 -5.72 24.08 -16.25
C ASN A 201 -7.03 23.65 -15.60
N ASP A 202 -7.16 23.98 -14.31
CA ASP A 202 -8.30 23.60 -13.48
C ASP A 202 -8.58 22.09 -13.41
N ASP A 203 -7.57 21.25 -13.67
CA ASP A 203 -7.72 19.81 -13.52
C ASP A 203 -7.83 19.43 -12.04
N PRO A 204 -8.91 18.75 -11.60
CA PRO A 204 -9.15 18.50 -10.18
C PRO A 204 -8.11 17.56 -9.56
N LEU A 205 -7.58 16.61 -10.33
CA LEU A 205 -6.52 15.72 -9.84
C LEU A 205 -5.20 16.48 -9.68
N ASP A 206 -4.84 17.31 -10.65
CA ASP A 206 -3.64 18.16 -10.57
C ASP A 206 -3.71 19.16 -9.40
N GLN A 207 -4.86 19.82 -9.21
CA GLN A 207 -5.10 20.70 -8.07
C GLN A 207 -5.02 19.95 -6.73
N LYS A 208 -5.52 18.71 -6.66
CA LYS A 208 -5.41 17.85 -5.47
C LYS A 208 -3.95 17.49 -5.19
N ILE A 209 -3.16 17.14 -6.21
CA ILE A 209 -1.71 16.89 -6.09
C ILE A 209 -0.99 18.11 -5.50
N LEU A 210 -1.26 19.30 -6.07
CA LEU A 210 -0.68 20.55 -5.59
C LEU A 210 -1.04 20.85 -4.13
N SER A 211 -2.32 20.68 -3.78
CA SER A 211 -2.83 20.90 -2.43
C SER A 211 -2.20 19.94 -1.41
N CYS A 212 -2.07 18.66 -1.76
CA CYS A 212 -1.37 17.68 -0.93
C CYS A 212 0.10 18.06 -0.73
N ALA A 213 0.81 18.43 -1.81
CA ALA A 213 2.21 18.83 -1.73
C ALA A 213 2.41 20.07 -0.85
N GLN A 214 1.49 21.04 -0.93
CA GLN A 214 1.53 22.23 -0.08
C GLN A 214 1.31 21.87 1.40
N GLY A 215 0.32 21.03 1.70
CA GLY A 215 0.07 20.54 3.06
C GLY A 215 1.27 19.80 3.64
N VAL A 216 1.88 18.88 2.88
CA VAL A 216 3.09 18.15 3.31
C VAL A 216 4.26 19.11 3.58
N THR A 217 4.47 20.10 2.73
CA THR A 217 5.57 21.08 2.89
C THR A 217 5.36 21.96 4.12
N SER A 218 4.11 22.28 4.47
CA SER A 218 3.80 23.17 5.61
C SER A 218 4.25 22.64 6.97
N MET A 219 4.39 21.30 7.10
CA MET A 219 4.82 20.63 8.32
C MET A 219 6.23 20.03 8.24
N ALA A 220 6.88 20.08 7.07
CA ALA A 220 8.23 19.55 6.84
C ALA A 220 9.33 20.48 7.41
N VAL A 221 9.24 20.80 8.70
CA VAL A 221 10.19 21.64 9.44
C VAL A 221 10.81 20.84 10.58
N PRO A 222 12.10 21.05 10.92
CA PRO A 222 12.73 20.39 12.06
C PRO A 222 11.95 20.62 13.36
N GLY A 223 11.62 19.55 14.08
CA GLY A 223 10.78 19.61 15.29
C GLY A 223 9.29 19.84 15.03
N GLY A 224 8.86 19.86 13.76
CA GLY A 224 7.46 19.89 13.36
C GLY A 224 6.72 18.62 13.78
N SER A 225 5.41 18.75 14.03
CA SER A 225 4.53 17.62 14.32
C SER A 225 3.78 17.19 13.07
N PHE A 226 3.45 15.90 13.00
CA PHE A 226 2.54 15.41 11.98
C PHE A 226 1.19 16.11 12.05
N GLN A 227 0.65 16.46 10.88
CA GLN A 227 -0.71 16.91 10.67
C GLN A 227 -1.28 16.15 9.48
N ASP A 228 -2.51 15.69 9.61
CA ASP A 228 -3.15 15.04 8.48
C ASP A 228 -3.49 16.07 7.38
N VAL A 229 -3.33 15.68 6.13
CA VAL A 229 -3.55 16.56 4.98
C VAL A 229 -4.69 16.01 4.15
N GLN A 230 -5.87 16.62 4.29
CA GLN A 230 -7.10 16.14 3.64
C GLN A 230 -6.95 15.96 2.12
N ALA A 231 -6.18 16.83 1.46
CA ALA A 231 -5.95 16.74 0.02
C ALA A 231 -5.12 15.51 -0.40
N CYS A 232 -4.45 14.83 0.53
CA CYS A 232 -3.74 13.59 0.27
C CYS A 232 -4.63 12.35 0.43
N HIS A 233 -5.94 12.48 0.67
CA HIS A 233 -6.90 11.36 0.75
C HIS A 233 -7.88 11.40 -0.41
#